data_AF-A0A815UMK9-F1
#
_entry.id   AF-A0A815UMK9-F1
#
_cell.length_a   1.000
_cell.length_b   1.000
_cell.length_c   1.000
_cell.angle_alpha   90.00
_cell.angle_beta   90.00
_cell.angle_gamma   90.00
#
_symmetry.space_group_name_H-M   'P 1'
#
loop_
_entity.id
_entity.type
_entity.pdbx_description
1 polymer ?
#
loop_
_entity_poly.entity_id
_entity_poly.type
_entity_poly.pdbx_seq_one_letter_code
_entity_poly.pdbx_strand_id
1 'polypeptide(L)'
;MALPTLSAIDYIVLVILLLSSVVIGGIFGFGKSKTVSAQEYLLAGGGMHVFPTALSIMVSFISAISVLGTPNEVYMSGTMFWYQAAAWSIAPVVVAFIFMPKFREMKFTSIYEYLEKRFDRSVRICVSVTFSIYMFFYMALALYAPSLALSQ
;
A
#
# COMPACT_ATOMS: atom_id res chain seq x y z
N MET A 1 28.82 -7.72 -24.19
CA MET A 1 28.43 -7.28 -22.84
C MET A 1 27.51 -8.38 -22.31
N ALA A 2 28.03 -9.27 -21.46
CA ALA A 2 27.25 -10.41 -20.97
C ALA A 2 26.18 -9.87 -20.00
N LEU A 3 24.91 -10.18 -20.26
CA LEU A 3 23.82 -9.87 -19.35
C LEU A 3 24.10 -10.60 -18.01
N PRO A 4 24.03 -9.92 -16.86
CA PRO A 4 24.23 -10.55 -15.57
C PRO A 4 23.07 -11.53 -15.33
N THR A 5 23.30 -12.81 -15.59
CA THR A 5 22.33 -13.87 -15.30
C THR A 5 22.19 -14.01 -13.78
N LEU A 6 20.95 -14.07 -13.29
CA LEU A 6 20.65 -14.33 -11.87
C LEU A 6 21.41 -15.57 -11.38
N SER A 7 22.10 -15.41 -10.26
CA SER A 7 22.83 -16.50 -9.62
C SER A 7 21.85 -17.50 -9.02
N ALA A 8 22.29 -18.75 -8.83
CA ALA A 8 21.52 -19.75 -8.09
C ALA A 8 21.11 -19.27 -6.69
N ILE A 9 21.90 -18.39 -6.08
CA ILE A 9 21.62 -17.78 -4.77
C ILE A 9 20.40 -16.84 -4.85
N ASP A 10 20.26 -16.05 -5.92
CA ASP A 10 19.16 -15.10 -6.08
C ASP A 10 17.82 -15.84 -6.21
N TYR A 11 17.82 -16.96 -6.92
CA TYR A 11 16.65 -17.84 -7.00
C TYR A 11 16.28 -18.47 -5.65
N ILE A 12 17.26 -18.90 -4.84
CA ILE A 12 17.01 -19.44 -3.50
C ILE A 12 16.36 -18.37 -2.61
N VAL A 13 16.89 -17.14 -2.62
CA VAL A 13 16.34 -16.02 -1.84
C VAL A 13 14.90 -15.71 -2.29
N LEU A 14 14.65 -15.68 -3.59
CA LEU A 14 13.33 -15.43 -4.17
C LEU A 14 12.31 -16.50 -3.73
N VAL A 15 12.69 -17.78 -3.78
CA VAL A 15 11.83 -18.89 -3.34
C VAL A 15 11.53 -18.78 -1.85
N ILE A 16 12.53 -18.50 -1.00
CA ILE A 16 12.31 -18.32 0.44
C ILE A 16 11.36 -17.15 0.72
N LEU A 17 11.53 -16.03 0.00
CA LEU A 17 10.68 -14.86 0.14
C LEU A 17 9.22 -15.14 -0.26
N LEU A 18 9.00 -15.80 -1.40
CA LEU A 18 7.65 -16.21 -1.82
C LEU A 18 7.02 -17.21 -0.85
N LEU A 19 7.77 -18.23 -0.44
CA LEU A 19 7.27 -19.25 0.51
C LEU A 19 6.91 -18.63 1.86
N SER A 20 7.74 -17.73 2.40
CA SER A 20 7.44 -17.06 3.66
C SER A 20 6.15 -16.22 3.58
N SER A 21 5.92 -15.51 2.47
CA SER A 21 4.68 -14.78 2.22
C SER A 21 3.45 -15.71 2.19
N VAL A 22 3.56 -16.84 1.47
CA VAL A 22 2.49 -17.84 1.38
C VAL A 22 2.23 -18.50 2.74
N VAL A 23 3.27 -18.81 3.51
CA VAL A 23 3.13 -19.42 4.85
C VAL A 23 2.42 -18.46 5.80
N ILE A 24 2.83 -17.20 5.85
CA ILE A 24 2.15 -16.18 6.67
C ILE A 24 0.69 -16.03 6.22
N GLY A 25 0.46 -15.86 4.92
CA GLY A 25 -0.89 -15.77 4.36
C GLY A 25 -1.76 -16.99 4.66
N GLY A 26 -1.17 -18.19 4.63
CA GLY A 26 -1.85 -19.44 4.95
C GLY A 26 -2.19 -19.58 6.43
N ILE A 27 -1.27 -19.24 7.34
CA ILE A 27 -1.53 -19.29 8.79
C ILE A 27 -2.67 -18.34 9.16
N PHE A 28 -2.65 -17.10 8.67
CA PHE A 28 -3.67 -16.10 8.98
C PHE A 28 -4.97 -16.28 8.18
N GLY A 29 -4.90 -16.88 6.98
CA GLY A 29 -6.04 -17.11 6.09
C GLY A 29 -6.83 -18.37 6.43
N PHE A 30 -6.16 -19.49 6.74
CA PHE A 30 -6.83 -20.76 7.07
C PHE A 30 -7.08 -20.95 8.58
N GLY A 31 -6.34 -20.24 9.45
CA GLY A 31 -6.47 -20.37 10.90
C GLY A 31 -7.76 -19.82 11.52
N LYS A 32 -8.55 -19.03 10.78
CA LYS A 32 -9.79 -18.40 11.29
C LYS A 32 -11.04 -19.06 10.68
N SER A 33 -11.39 -20.25 11.18
CA SER A 33 -12.61 -21.00 10.83
C SER A 33 -13.94 -20.39 11.35
N LYS A 34 -13.96 -19.12 11.76
CA LYS A 34 -15.19 -18.45 12.22
C LYS A 34 -15.52 -17.34 11.25
N THR A 35 -16.81 -17.16 10.96
CA THR A 35 -17.36 -16.04 10.18
C THR A 35 -16.87 -14.70 10.75
N VAL A 36 -15.69 -14.27 10.32
CA VAL A 36 -15.08 -13.00 10.72
C VAL A 36 -15.97 -11.93 10.12
N SER A 37 -16.56 -11.08 10.96
CA SER A 37 -17.33 -9.95 10.44
C SER A 37 -16.42 -9.06 9.60
N ALA A 38 -16.95 -8.38 8.58
CA ALA A 38 -16.16 -7.45 7.76
C ALA A 38 -15.40 -6.42 8.61
N GLN A 39 -15.97 -6.03 9.75
CA GLN A 39 -15.34 -5.13 10.71
C GLN A 39 -14.14 -5.77 11.42
N GLU A 40 -14.23 -7.05 11.79
CA GLU A 40 -13.14 -7.77 12.43
C GLU A 40 -12.00 -8.09 11.43
N TYR A 41 -12.31 -8.29 10.15
CA TYR A 41 -11.31 -8.47 9.11
C TYR A 41 -10.62 -7.16 8.73
N LEU A 42 -11.38 -6.08 8.52
CA LEU A 42 -10.86 -4.79 8.05
C LEU A 42 -10.23 -3.95 9.17
N LEU A 43 -10.75 -4.02 10.39
CA LEU A 43 -10.28 -3.22 11.53
C LEU A 43 -9.53 -4.05 12.58
N ALA A 44 -9.33 -5.35 12.34
CA ALA A 44 -8.76 -6.28 13.32
C ALA A 44 -9.48 -6.22 14.69
N GLY A 45 -10.80 -5.98 14.67
CA GLY A 45 -11.62 -5.82 15.87
C GLY A 45 -11.32 -4.55 16.70
N GLY A 46 -10.54 -3.60 16.17
CA GLY A 46 -10.14 -2.38 16.86
C GLY A 46 -9.03 -2.56 17.90
N GLY A 47 -8.48 -3.77 18.05
CA GLY A 47 -7.48 -4.12 19.06
C GLY A 47 -6.02 -4.09 18.60
N MET A 48 -5.73 -3.69 17.35
CA MET A 48 -4.36 -3.63 16.85
C MET A 48 -3.58 -2.48 17.49
N HIS A 49 -2.39 -2.80 18.01
CA HIS A 49 -1.48 -1.81 18.58
C HIS A 49 -1.06 -0.77 17.51
N VAL A 50 -0.78 0.46 17.95
CA VAL A 50 -0.46 1.59 17.04
C VAL A 50 0.80 1.31 16.23
N PHE A 51 1.79 0.68 16.83
CA PHE A 51 3.07 0.36 16.18
C PHE A 51 2.96 -0.54 14.93
N PRO A 52 2.38 -1.76 15.00
CA PRO A 52 2.21 -2.60 13.81
C PRO A 52 1.28 -1.98 12.77
N THR A 53 0.27 -1.21 13.21
CA THR A 53 -0.61 -0.48 12.29
C THR A 53 0.16 0.59 11.50
N ALA A 54 0.99 1.39 12.19
CA ALA A 54 1.80 2.43 11.55
C ALA A 54 2.82 1.81 10.57
N LEU A 55 3.46 0.71 10.96
CA LEU A 55 4.42 0.01 10.10
C LEU A 55 3.73 -0.55 8.84
N SER A 56 2.54 -1.14 8.96
CA SER A 56 1.77 -1.61 7.80
C SER A 56 1.41 -0.46 6.86
N ILE A 57 1.03 0.71 7.39
CA ILE A 57 0.73 1.89 6.57
C ILE A 57 1.99 2.36 5.83
N MET A 58 3.15 2.41 6.52
CA MET A 58 4.43 2.78 5.89
C MET A 58 4.78 1.84 4.74
N VAL A 59 4.66 0.53 4.95
CA VAL A 59 4.94 -0.48 3.91
C VAL A 59 4.01 -0.31 2.71
N SER A 60 2.72 -0.01 2.92
CA SER A 60 1.76 0.23 1.84
C SER A 60 2.11 1.43 0.94
N PHE A 61 2.89 2.39 1.43
CA PHE A 61 3.34 3.53 0.63
C PHE A 61 4.62 3.27 -0.17
N ILE A 62 5.35 2.20 0.14
CA ILE A 62 6.58 1.84 -0.56
C ILE A 62 6.22 0.97 -1.77
N SER A 63 6.49 1.47 -2.97
CA SER A 63 6.23 0.76 -4.22
C SER A 63 7.51 0.54 -5.04
N ALA A 64 7.52 -0.50 -5.88
CA ALA A 64 8.62 -0.75 -6.82
C ALA A 64 8.87 0.44 -7.76
N ILE A 65 7.79 1.16 -8.12
CA ILE A 65 7.86 2.39 -8.91
C ILE A 65 8.65 3.46 -8.16
N SER A 66 8.39 3.66 -6.87
CA SER A 66 9.12 4.65 -6.06
C SER A 66 10.58 4.26 -5.88
N VAL A 67 10.89 2.98 -5.68
CA VAL A 67 12.25 2.49 -5.45
C VAL A 67 13.13 2.64 -6.69
N LEU A 68 12.62 2.32 -7.88
CA LEU A 68 13.37 2.46 -9.14
C LEU A 68 13.24 3.85 -9.76
N GLY A 69 12.08 4.50 -9.60
CA GLY A 69 11.77 5.78 -10.19
C GLY A 69 12.40 6.96 -9.47
N THR A 70 12.50 6.93 -8.13
CA THR A 70 13.08 8.04 -7.35
C THR A 70 14.54 8.32 -7.72
N PRO A 71 15.44 7.32 -7.79
CA PRO A 71 16.83 7.56 -8.19
C PRO A 71 16.93 8.09 -9.63
N ASN A 72 16.09 7.58 -10.55
CA ASN A 72 16.04 8.05 -11.93
C ASN A 72 15.59 9.51 -12.02
N GLU A 73 14.58 9.89 -11.23
CA GLU A 73 14.09 11.27 -11.15
C GLU A 73 15.15 12.20 -10.56
N VAL A 74 15.85 11.79 -9.51
CA VAL A 74 16.97 12.57 -8.93
C VAL A 74 18.12 12.69 -9.93
N TYR A 75 18.40 11.65 -10.71
CA TYR A 75 19.45 11.67 -11.73
C TYR A 75 19.12 12.67 -12.86
N MET A 76 17.87 12.70 -13.31
CA MET A 76 17.44 13.55 -14.44
C MET A 76 17.10 14.98 -14.01
N SER A 77 16.37 15.16 -12.90
CA SER A 77 15.81 16.43 -12.43
C SER A 77 16.64 17.07 -11.29
N GLY A 78 17.71 16.40 -10.84
CA GLY A 78 18.63 16.92 -9.84
C GLY A 78 17.98 17.15 -8.47
N THR A 79 18.23 18.33 -7.89
CA THR A 79 17.80 18.67 -6.52
C THR A 79 16.31 19.01 -6.39
N MET A 80 15.57 19.15 -7.50
CA MET A 80 14.13 19.48 -7.43
C MET A 80 13.29 18.42 -6.72
N PHE A 81 13.74 17.16 -6.69
CA PHE A 81 13.07 16.08 -5.96
C PHE A 81 12.93 16.36 -4.45
N TRP A 82 13.76 17.23 -3.86
CA TRP A 82 13.67 17.60 -2.45
C TRP A 82 12.32 18.23 -2.06
N TYR A 83 11.67 18.96 -2.98
CA TYR A 83 10.33 19.50 -2.73
C TYR A 83 9.29 18.38 -2.53
N GLN A 84 9.41 17.31 -3.31
CA GLN A 84 8.55 16.14 -3.20
C GLN A 84 8.80 15.40 -1.87
N ALA A 85 10.06 15.22 -1.50
CA ALA A 85 10.45 14.58 -0.24
C ALA A 85 9.94 15.36 0.99
N ALA A 86 10.04 16.69 0.96
CA ALA A 86 9.50 17.55 2.02
C ALA A 86 7.97 17.42 2.12
N ALA A 87 7.25 17.45 0.98
CA ALA A 87 5.79 17.31 0.97
C ALA A 87 5.33 15.95 1.52
N TRP A 88 6.01 14.86 1.16
CA TRP A 88 5.71 13.51 1.67
C TRP A 88 5.98 13.33 3.17
N SER A 89 6.88 14.13 3.73
CA SER A 89 7.17 14.11 5.16
C SER A 89 6.12 14.88 5.96
N ILE A 90 5.63 16.00 5.44
CA ILE A 90 4.67 16.88 6.13
C ILE A 90 3.24 16.36 6.02
N ALA A 91 2.82 15.85 4.86
CA ALA A 91 1.43 15.45 4.62
C ALA A 91 0.89 14.39 5.63
N PRO A 92 1.62 13.31 5.96
CA PRO A 92 1.15 12.33 6.94
C PRO A 92 0.99 12.92 8.34
N VAL A 93 1.87 13.85 8.73
CA VAL A 93 1.79 14.55 10.03
C VAL A 93 0.51 15.38 10.09
N VAL A 94 0.24 16.16 9.05
CA VAL A 94 -0.99 16.98 8.96
C VAL A 94 -2.24 16.09 9.02
N VAL A 95 -2.25 14.99 8.28
CA VAL A 95 -3.36 14.02 8.29
C VAL A 95 -3.56 13.39 9.67
N ALA A 96 -2.47 12.97 10.31
CA ALA A 96 -2.51 12.33 11.63
C ALA A 96 -3.02 13.25 12.74
N PHE A 97 -2.69 14.54 12.71
CA PHE A 97 -3.08 15.48 13.77
C PHE A 97 -4.41 16.22 13.50
N ILE A 98 -4.74 16.53 12.25
CA ILE A 98 -5.92 17.35 11.93
C ILE A 98 -7.12 16.48 11.56
N PHE A 99 -6.91 15.50 10.68
CA PHE A 99 -8.00 14.73 10.08
C PHE A 99 -8.32 13.49 10.90
N MET A 100 -7.30 12.75 11.33
CA MET A 100 -7.48 11.47 12.03
C MET A 100 -8.29 11.55 13.33
N PRO A 101 -8.15 12.57 14.21
CA PRO A 101 -8.97 12.67 15.42
C PRO A 101 -10.45 12.76 15.10
N LYS A 102 -10.82 13.60 14.12
CA LYS A 102 -12.21 13.76 13.67
C LYS A 102 -12.76 12.48 13.05
N PHE A 103 -11.97 11.79 12.22
CA PHE A 103 -12.41 10.52 11.62
C PHE A 103 -12.59 9.41 12.65
N ARG A 104 -11.78 9.37 13.71
CA ARG A 104 -11.92 8.40 14.79
C ARG A 104 -13.20 8.59 15.62
N GLU A 105 -13.62 9.83 15.85
CA GLU A 105 -14.87 10.14 16.57
C GLU A 105 -16.12 9.67 15.81
N MET A 106 -16.10 9.79 14.48
CA MET A 106 -17.24 9.45 13.63
C MET A 106 -17.44 7.93 13.41
N LYS A 107 -16.51 7.08 13.85
CA LYS A 107 -16.57 5.60 13.80
C LYS A 107 -16.92 5.01 12.41
N PHE A 108 -16.58 5.71 11.34
CA PHE A 108 -16.78 5.19 9.99
C PHE A 108 -15.80 4.05 9.69
N THR A 109 -16.29 3.03 9.00
CA THR A 109 -15.49 1.89 8.59
C THR A 109 -14.67 2.18 7.33
N SER A 110 -15.14 3.13 6.51
CA SER A 110 -14.52 3.52 5.27
C SER A 110 -14.70 5.02 5.01
N ILE A 111 -13.71 5.64 4.35
CA ILE A 111 -13.79 7.05 3.91
C ILE A 111 -14.96 7.25 2.93
N TYR A 112 -15.33 6.22 2.17
CA TYR A 112 -16.48 6.28 1.25
C TYR A 112 -17.82 6.44 1.99
N GLU A 113 -17.91 5.94 3.22
CA GLU A 113 -19.10 6.10 4.08
C GLU A 113 -19.25 7.56 4.54
N TYR A 114 -18.13 8.24 4.82
CA TYR A 114 -18.11 9.68 5.08
C TYR A 114 -18.62 10.47 3.88
N LEU A 115 -18.18 10.13 2.65
CA LEU A 115 -18.63 10.80 1.43
C LEU A 115 -20.13 10.60 1.19
N GLU A 116 -20.66 9.41 1.46
CA GLU A 116 -22.10 9.15 1.34
C GLU A 116 -22.92 10.00 2.31
N LYS A 117 -22.50 10.12 3.58
CA LYS A 117 -23.21 10.95 4.55
C LYS A 117 -23.08 12.45 4.28
N ARG A 118 -21.98 12.88 3.67
CA ARG A 118 -21.73 14.30 3.39
C ARG A 118 -22.37 14.78 2.09
N PHE A 119 -22.46 13.92 1.09
CA PHE A 119 -22.99 14.23 -0.24
C PHE A 119 -24.20 13.35 -0.54
N ASP A 120 -23.98 12.17 -1.13
CA ASP A 120 -25.01 11.18 -1.44
C ASP A 120 -24.39 9.82 -1.81
N ARG A 121 -25.26 8.82 -2.03
CA ARG A 121 -24.86 7.47 -2.44
C ARG A 121 -24.25 7.42 -3.84
N SER A 122 -24.64 8.31 -4.74
CA SER A 122 -24.10 8.35 -6.11
C SER A 122 -22.63 8.76 -6.11
N VAL A 123 -22.26 9.77 -5.31
CA VAL A 123 -20.86 10.18 -5.11
C VAL A 123 -20.04 9.04 -4.53
N ARG A 124 -20.57 8.29 -3.54
CA ARG A 124 -19.90 7.11 -3.00
C ARG A 124 -19.54 6.11 -4.09
N ILE A 125 -20.52 5.71 -4.91
CA ILE A 125 -20.31 4.72 -5.98
C ILE A 125 -19.32 5.24 -7.02
N CYS A 126 -19.48 6.50 -7.46
CA CYS A 126 -18.60 7.12 -8.44
C CYS A 126 -17.13 7.14 -7.98
N VAL A 127 -16.89 7.57 -6.75
CA VAL A 127 -15.53 7.64 -6.17
C VAL A 127 -14.95 6.24 -5.97
N SER A 128 -15.74 5.28 -5.46
CA SER A 128 -15.28 3.90 -5.29
C SER A 128 -14.90 3.25 -6.62
N VAL A 129 -15.72 3.41 -7.66
CA VAL A 129 -15.44 2.86 -9.00
C VAL A 129 -14.20 3.51 -9.61
N THR A 130 -14.10 4.84 -9.54
CA THR A 130 -12.94 5.58 -10.07
C THR A 130 -11.65 5.15 -9.36
N PHE A 131 -11.70 4.99 -8.04
CA PHE A 131 -10.57 4.49 -7.27
C PHE A 131 -10.20 3.05 -7.64
N SER A 132 -11.17 2.16 -7.81
CA SER A 132 -10.92 0.78 -8.25
C SER A 132 -10.25 0.71 -9.62
N ILE A 133 -10.70 1.52 -10.58
CA ILE A 133 -10.10 1.62 -11.92
C ILE A 133 -8.67 2.16 -11.82
N TYR A 134 -8.47 3.25 -11.08
CA TYR A 134 -7.14 3.81 -10.84
C TYR A 134 -6.19 2.78 -10.22
N MET A 135 -6.65 2.07 -9.19
CA MET A 135 -5.86 1.07 -8.48
C MET A 135 -5.50 -0.12 -9.38
N PHE A 136 -6.40 -0.52 -10.29
CA PHE A 136 -6.11 -1.56 -11.27
C PHE A 136 -4.93 -1.18 -12.18
N PHE A 137 -4.94 0.03 -12.74
CA PHE A 137 -3.84 0.51 -13.57
C PHE A 137 -2.55 0.71 -12.76
N TYR A 138 -2.66 1.25 -11.55
CA TYR A 138 -1.52 1.42 -10.66
C TYR A 138 -0.85 0.08 -10.34
N MET A 139 -1.62 -0.96 -10.01
CA MET A 139 -1.09 -2.30 -9.75
C MET A 139 -0.43 -2.93 -10.98
N ALA A 140 -1.00 -2.72 -12.18
CA ALA A 140 -0.38 -3.17 -13.43
C ALA A 140 1.01 -2.55 -13.64
N LEU A 141 1.15 -1.24 -13.42
CA LEU A 141 2.44 -0.55 -13.49
C LEU A 141 3.40 -0.96 -12.36
N ALA A 142 2.88 -1.16 -11.15
CA ALA A 142 3.68 -1.56 -10.01
C ALA A 142 4.26 -2.97 -10.18
N LEU A 143 3.54 -3.88 -10.85
CA LEU A 143 4.02 -5.21 -11.22
C LEU A 143 4.96 -5.20 -12.43
N TYR A 144 4.82 -4.23 -13.33
CA TYR A 144 5.69 -4.11 -14.50
C TYR A 144 7.15 -3.86 -14.10
N ALA A 145 7.39 -2.97 -13.13
CA ALA A 145 8.73 -2.63 -12.64
C ALA A 145 9.60 -3.85 -12.22
N PRO A 146 9.15 -4.75 -11.32
CA PRO A 146 9.91 -5.95 -10.97
C PRO A 146 9.96 -6.98 -12.10
N SER A 147 8.92 -7.06 -12.95
CA SER A 147 8.94 -7.97 -14.10
C SER A 147 10.01 -7.58 -15.12
N LEU A 148 10.17 -6.28 -15.36
CA LEU A 148 11.21 -5.74 -16.23
C LEU A 148 12.59 -6.04 -15.65
N ALA A 149 12.77 -5.84 -14.34
CA ALA A 149 14.03 -6.15 -13.65
C ALA A 149 14.38 -7.65 -13.72
N LEU A 150 13.40 -8.56 -13.71
CA LEU A 150 13.62 -10.01 -13.82
C LEU A 150 13.87 -10.49 -15.27
N SER A 151 13.41 -9.72 -16.25
CA SER A 151 13.55 -10.04 -17.68
C SER A 151 14.88 -9.64 -18.31
N GLN A 152 15.69 -8.85 -17.59
CA GLN A 152 17.02 -8.36 -17.99
C GLN A 152 18.11 -9.25 -17.40
#